data_AF-A0ABD6ELM0-F1
#
_entry.id   AF-A0ABD6ELM0-F1
#
_cell.length_a   1.000
_cell.length_b   1.000
_cell.length_c   1.000
_cell.angle_alpha   90.00
_cell.angle_beta   90.00
_cell.angle_gamma   90.00
#
_symmetry.space_group_name_H-M   'P 1'
#
loop_
_entity.id
_entity.type
_entity.pdbx_description
1 polymer ?
#
loop_
_entity_poly.entity_id
_entity_poly.type
_entity_poly.pdbx_seq_one_letter_code
_entity_poly.pdbx_strand_id
1 'polypeptide(L)'
;MPRDLLPVCSLLMEGDRDVTVYELKHRKKPTRIERPSVELLEELSETVEAEDGEAEIDFGADEIDFDGADLSLSGIAVVGDSQGEIDDGVARGSEALPLLENDETQQLIKAELKELQAFLSFRRMDEVTESACDIYIAGLENRPAHLSKISVSQIDEQLQKLNEILALLNDPQKIHLFKIRSSPHYIESLVESLEQKKSLEEKYNQMKNLMVERSNDLRKETVAAQNKLKQVAEQTRILQKQIENEISKKYNGRPVNIMGGISAALDMT
;
A
#
# COMPACT_ATOMS: atom_id res chain seq x y z
N MET A 1 24.04 17.05 21.29
CA MET A 1 23.04 16.03 21.70
C MET A 1 23.72 14.67 21.68
N PRO A 2 23.29 13.64 22.43
CA PRO A 2 23.81 12.29 22.19
C PRO A 2 23.46 11.91 20.74
N ARG A 3 24.47 11.86 19.87
CA ARG A 3 24.33 11.59 18.43
C ARG A 3 23.85 10.17 18.13
N ASP A 4 23.68 9.35 19.16
CA ASP A 4 23.42 7.92 19.03
C ASP A 4 21.93 7.58 18.91
N LEU A 5 21.01 8.47 19.31
CA LEU A 5 19.57 8.20 19.30
C LEU A 5 18.90 8.48 17.95
N LEU A 6 19.30 9.55 17.27
CA LEU A 6 18.77 9.95 15.95
C LEU A 6 19.95 10.46 15.11
N PRO A 7 20.82 9.57 14.62
CA PRO A 7 22.09 9.96 14.01
C PRO A 7 21.90 10.84 12.76
N VAL A 8 20.93 10.53 11.90
CA VAL A 8 20.74 11.29 10.66
C VAL A 8 20.10 12.65 10.93
N CYS A 9 19.06 12.71 11.77
CA CYS A 9 18.44 13.97 12.16
C CYS A 9 19.42 14.86 12.95
N SER A 10 20.27 14.29 13.81
CA SER A 10 21.29 15.04 14.54
C SER A 10 22.33 15.64 13.60
N LEU A 11 22.75 14.88 12.58
CA LEU A 11 23.67 15.34 11.55
C LEU A 11 23.05 16.48 10.72
N LEU A 12 21.76 16.41 10.38
CA LEU A 12 21.05 17.49 9.67
C LEU A 12 20.85 18.75 10.53
N MET A 13 20.72 18.62 11.85
CA MET A 13 20.61 19.76 12.76
C MET A 13 21.96 20.46 13.01
N GLU A 14 23.05 19.69 13.01
CA GLU A 14 24.41 20.21 13.26
C GLU A 14 25.13 20.62 11.96
N GLY A 15 24.74 20.03 10.82
CA GLY A 15 25.34 20.23 9.51
C GLY A 15 24.73 21.36 8.68
N ASP A 16 25.37 21.64 7.56
CA ASP A 16 24.90 22.61 6.57
C ASP A 16 23.79 22.01 5.68
N ARG A 17 23.20 22.79 4.76
CA ARG A 17 22.08 22.34 3.90
C ARG A 17 22.44 21.18 2.96
N ASP A 18 23.73 21.03 2.63
CA ASP A 18 24.24 20.11 1.61
C ASP A 18 25.09 18.98 2.22
N VAL A 19 24.64 18.41 3.34
CA VAL A 19 25.31 17.25 3.95
C VAL A 19 25.17 16.03 3.05
N THR A 20 26.31 15.44 2.68
CA THR A 20 26.40 14.25 1.83
C THR A 20 26.32 12.96 2.63
N VAL A 21 25.92 11.86 1.96
CA VAL A 21 25.92 10.51 2.56
C VAL A 21 27.31 10.10 3.06
N TYR A 22 28.38 10.55 2.40
CA TYR A 22 29.75 10.36 2.89
C TYR A 22 29.97 10.88 4.32
N GLU A 23 29.39 12.04 4.67
CA GLU A 23 29.53 12.62 6.01
C GLU A 23 28.80 11.79 7.07
N LEU A 24 27.70 11.15 6.70
CA LEU A 24 26.96 10.24 7.58
C LEU A 24 27.80 8.99 7.88
N LYS A 25 28.42 8.40 6.86
CA LYS A 25 29.17 7.14 6.98
C LYS A 25 30.55 7.35 7.65
N HIS A 26 31.30 8.36 7.21
CA HIS A 26 32.68 8.59 7.67
C HIS A 26 32.79 9.60 8.82
N ARG A 27 31.69 10.28 9.19
CA ARG A 27 31.63 11.31 10.25
C ARG A 27 32.65 12.45 10.06
N LYS A 28 33.09 12.66 8.81
CA LYS A 28 34.05 13.67 8.38
C LYS A 28 33.54 14.32 7.09
N LYS A 29 33.81 15.61 6.91
CA LYS A 29 33.52 16.31 5.65
C LYS A 29 34.41 15.78 4.52
N PRO A 30 33.86 15.50 3.32
CA PRO A 30 34.66 15.08 2.19
C PRO A 30 35.59 16.22 1.74
N THR A 31 36.82 15.87 1.39
CA THR A 31 37.82 16.77 0.79
C THR A 31 37.46 17.13 -0.64
N ARG A 32 36.77 16.23 -1.36
CA ARG A 32 36.29 16.42 -2.73
C ARG A 32 35.01 15.61 -2.96
N ILE A 33 34.05 16.19 -3.70
CA ILE A 33 32.80 15.52 -4.05
C ILE A 33 32.81 15.26 -5.56
N GLU A 34 32.75 14.01 -5.96
CA GLU A 34 32.61 13.58 -7.35
C GLU A 34 31.18 13.09 -7.55
N ARG A 35 30.31 14.01 -8.00
CA ARG A 35 28.90 13.68 -8.27
C ARG A 35 28.86 12.66 -9.42
N PRO A 36 28.11 11.55 -9.27
CA PRO A 36 27.98 10.60 -10.35
C PRO A 36 27.40 11.30 -11.59
N SER A 37 27.96 11.00 -12.76
CA SER A 37 27.33 11.31 -14.04
C SER A 37 26.02 10.53 -14.16
N VAL A 38 25.06 11.08 -14.90
CA VAL A 38 23.75 10.43 -15.12
C VAL A 38 23.92 9.00 -15.67
N GLU A 39 24.92 8.79 -16.53
CA GLU A 39 25.29 7.48 -17.09
C GLU A 39 25.79 6.45 -16.06
N LEU A 40 26.39 6.87 -14.93
CA LEU A 40 26.87 5.94 -13.90
C LEU A 40 25.74 5.56 -12.91
N LEU A 41 24.70 6.39 -12.81
CA LEU A 41 23.48 6.07 -12.06
C LEU A 41 22.66 4.99 -12.76
N GLU A 42 22.75 4.91 -14.10
CA GLU A 42 22.13 3.86 -14.93
C GLU A 42 22.68 2.47 -14.57
N GLU A 43 24.01 2.31 -14.55
CA GLU A 43 24.67 1.02 -14.21
C GLU A 43 24.38 0.57 -12.76
N LEU A 44 24.25 1.52 -11.83
CA LEU A 44 23.92 1.18 -10.44
C LEU A 44 22.46 0.77 -10.29
N SER A 45 21.50 1.45 -10.95
CA SER A 45 20.09 1.05 -10.89
C SER A 45 19.85 -0.35 -11.46
N GLU A 46 20.54 -0.75 -12.53
CA GLU A 46 20.44 -2.09 -13.10
C GLU A 46 20.87 -3.19 -12.12
N THR A 47 21.81 -2.89 -11.21
CA THR A 47 22.27 -3.85 -10.19
C THR A 47 21.33 -3.97 -8.99
N VAL A 48 20.52 -2.96 -8.68
CA VAL A 48 19.57 -3.00 -7.54
C VAL A 48 18.20 -3.56 -7.97
N GLU A 49 17.82 -3.44 -9.25
CA GLU A 49 16.56 -4.01 -9.76
C GLU A 49 16.59 -5.53 -9.97
N ALA A 50 17.74 -6.19 -9.76
CA ALA A 50 17.85 -7.65 -9.87
C ALA A 50 17.23 -8.45 -8.68
N GLU A 51 16.75 -7.79 -7.62
CA GLU A 51 16.20 -8.47 -6.43
C GLU A 51 14.75 -8.10 -6.05
N ASP A 52 14.03 -7.32 -6.87
CA ASP A 52 12.59 -7.05 -6.63
C ASP A 52 11.71 -7.48 -7.82
N GLY A 53 12.14 -8.54 -8.50
CA GLY A 53 11.26 -9.30 -9.39
C GLY A 53 10.24 -10.06 -8.56
N GLU A 54 8.99 -9.60 -8.54
CA GLU A 54 7.86 -10.44 -8.17
C GLU A 54 7.92 -11.72 -9.02
N ALA A 55 8.45 -12.79 -8.43
CA ALA A 55 8.36 -14.12 -9.00
C ALA A 55 6.88 -14.48 -9.07
N GLU A 56 6.27 -14.28 -10.25
CA GLU A 56 5.10 -15.05 -10.64
C GLU A 56 5.49 -16.53 -10.54
N ILE A 57 5.06 -17.17 -9.45
CA ILE A 57 5.19 -18.61 -9.27
C ILE A 57 4.30 -19.27 -10.32
N ASP A 58 4.90 -19.66 -11.44
CA ASP A 58 4.28 -20.52 -12.46
C ASP A 58 4.14 -21.94 -11.89
N PHE A 59 2.91 -22.32 -11.54
CA PHE A 59 2.55 -23.70 -11.16
C PHE A 59 2.33 -24.58 -12.40
N GLY A 60 3.22 -24.48 -13.39
CA GLY A 60 3.32 -25.36 -14.54
C GLY A 60 4.32 -26.49 -14.24
N ALA A 61 3.80 -27.67 -13.92
CA ALA A 61 4.61 -28.87 -13.70
C ALA A 61 5.37 -29.24 -14.98
N ASP A 62 6.69 -29.07 -14.97
CA ASP A 62 7.60 -29.89 -15.77
C ASP A 62 8.88 -30.17 -14.98
N GLU A 63 9.27 -31.43 -15.05
CA GLU A 63 10.31 -32.13 -14.31
C GLU A 63 11.68 -31.55 -14.66
N ILE A 64 12.33 -30.85 -13.72
CA ILE A 64 13.69 -30.33 -13.92
C ILE A 64 14.68 -31.49 -13.78
N ASP A 65 15.14 -31.98 -14.92
CA ASP A 65 16.20 -32.97 -15.07
C ASP A 65 17.57 -32.36 -14.71
N PHE A 66 18.20 -32.88 -13.66
CA PHE A 66 19.57 -32.54 -13.26
C PHE A 66 20.53 -33.63 -13.77
N ASP A 67 20.77 -33.68 -15.08
CA ASP A 67 21.85 -34.51 -15.62
C ASP A 67 22.69 -33.76 -16.67
N GLY A 68 23.98 -33.62 -16.35
CA GLY A 68 25.05 -33.51 -17.33
C GLY A 68 25.30 -32.15 -18.00
N ALA A 69 25.90 -31.20 -17.28
CA ALA A 69 26.74 -30.19 -17.92
C ALA A 69 27.96 -29.83 -17.06
N ASP A 70 29.08 -30.46 -17.39
CA ASP A 70 30.44 -30.10 -17.01
C ASP A 70 30.77 -28.68 -17.54
N LEU A 71 30.52 -27.64 -16.73
CA LEU A 71 31.00 -26.30 -17.02
C LEU A 71 32.41 -26.13 -16.44
N SER A 72 33.38 -26.45 -17.29
CA SER A 72 34.78 -26.06 -17.24
C SER A 72 34.96 -24.61 -16.74
N LEU A 73 35.45 -24.53 -15.51
CA LEU A 73 36.07 -23.39 -14.85
C LEU A 73 37.25 -22.83 -15.68
N SER A 74 37.00 -21.87 -16.57
CA SER A 74 38.06 -21.05 -17.16
C SER A 74 37.52 -19.67 -17.54
N GLY A 75 37.68 -18.72 -16.62
CA GLY A 75 37.21 -17.35 -16.79
C GLY A 75 37.12 -16.58 -15.47
N ILE A 76 38.09 -16.73 -14.58
CA ILE A 76 38.24 -15.80 -13.45
C ILE A 76 38.77 -14.50 -14.06
N ALA A 77 37.85 -13.66 -14.52
CA ALA A 77 38.12 -12.23 -14.63
C ALA A 77 38.30 -11.73 -13.20
N VAL A 78 39.50 -11.29 -12.88
CA VAL A 78 39.79 -10.56 -11.64
C VAL A 78 38.94 -9.29 -11.69
N VAL A 79 37.75 -9.36 -11.10
CA VAL A 79 36.99 -8.19 -10.67
C VAL A 79 37.90 -7.52 -9.66
N GLY A 80 38.55 -6.42 -10.06
CA GLY A 80 39.26 -5.57 -9.13
C GLY A 80 38.24 -5.12 -8.10
N ASP A 81 38.53 -5.37 -6.81
CA ASP A 81 37.75 -4.89 -5.69
C ASP A 81 37.44 -3.40 -5.87
N SER A 82 36.23 -3.08 -6.32
CA SER A 82 35.63 -1.75 -6.17
C SER A 82 35.19 -1.50 -4.72
N GLN A 83 35.53 -2.41 -3.80
CA GLN A 83 35.51 -2.24 -2.34
C GLN A 83 36.91 -2.00 -1.76
N GLY A 84 37.80 -1.37 -2.51
CA GLY A 84 38.88 -0.61 -1.88
C GLY A 84 38.29 0.61 -1.19
N GLU A 85 37.91 0.49 0.09
CA GLU A 85 37.73 1.64 0.99
C GLU A 85 39.09 2.31 1.18
N ILE A 86 39.51 3.06 0.16
CA ILE A 86 40.58 4.02 0.31
C ILE A 86 39.89 5.23 0.94
N ASP A 87 40.18 5.50 2.22
CA ASP A 87 39.80 6.74 2.94
C ASP A 87 40.56 7.94 2.34
N ASP A 88 40.40 8.15 1.03
CA ASP A 88 40.99 9.25 0.26
C ASP A 88 40.26 10.58 0.54
N GLY A 89 39.20 10.55 1.37
CA GLY A 89 38.37 11.72 1.66
C GLY A 89 37.51 12.16 0.48
N VAL A 90 37.28 11.32 -0.53
CA VAL A 90 36.53 11.66 -1.74
C VAL A 90 35.19 10.93 -1.74
N ALA A 91 34.09 11.69 -1.76
CA ALA A 91 32.75 11.12 -1.90
C ALA A 91 32.50 10.79 -3.39
N ARG A 92 32.21 9.52 -3.70
CA ARG A 92 31.94 9.02 -5.06
C ARG A 92 30.60 8.28 -5.11
N GLY A 93 29.97 8.24 -6.30
CA GLY A 93 28.75 7.45 -6.52
C GLY A 93 27.59 7.88 -5.62
N SER A 94 26.97 6.91 -4.93
CA SER A 94 25.86 7.13 -4.00
C SER A 94 26.25 7.95 -2.76
N GLU A 95 27.54 7.96 -2.38
CA GLU A 95 28.04 8.71 -1.22
C GLU A 95 28.19 10.22 -1.49
N ALA A 96 28.28 10.60 -2.77
CA ALA A 96 28.37 11.99 -3.22
C ALA A 96 27.01 12.71 -3.24
N LEU A 97 25.91 11.96 -3.11
CA LEU A 97 24.56 12.51 -3.12
C LEU A 97 24.25 13.20 -1.77
N PRO A 98 23.44 14.27 -1.78
CA PRO A 98 22.84 14.82 -0.57
C PRO A 98 21.96 13.78 0.15
N LEU A 99 21.88 13.86 1.48
CA LEU A 99 21.09 12.92 2.30
C LEU A 99 19.60 12.82 1.93
N LEU A 100 19.03 13.89 1.37
CA LEU A 100 17.63 13.92 0.95
C LEU A 100 17.41 13.36 -0.46
N GLU A 101 18.45 13.34 -1.30
CA GLU A 101 18.39 12.88 -2.70
C GLU A 101 18.65 11.37 -2.82
N ASN A 102 19.44 10.79 -1.91
CA ASN A 102 19.63 9.35 -1.85
C ASN A 102 18.40 8.69 -1.20
N ASP A 103 17.82 7.71 -1.89
CA ASP A 103 16.60 7.01 -1.47
C ASP A 103 16.78 6.23 -0.17
N GLU A 104 17.94 5.60 0.04
CA GLU A 104 18.24 4.85 1.28
C GLU A 104 18.28 5.78 2.49
N THR A 105 19.01 6.90 2.37
CA THR A 105 19.12 7.85 3.48
C THR A 105 17.84 8.63 3.70
N GLN A 106 17.05 8.87 2.66
CA GLN A 106 15.71 9.44 2.79
C GLN A 106 14.78 8.52 3.58
N GLN A 107 14.84 7.20 3.34
CA GLN A 107 14.08 6.21 4.12
C GLN A 107 14.51 6.21 5.59
N LEU A 108 15.82 6.28 5.86
CA LEU A 108 16.34 6.37 7.23
C LEU A 108 15.86 7.64 7.95
N ILE A 109 15.87 8.80 7.29
CA ILE A 109 15.31 10.04 7.85
C ILE A 109 13.82 9.88 8.18
N LYS A 110 13.06 9.28 7.26
CA LYS A 110 11.62 9.01 7.48
C LYS A 110 11.40 8.03 8.64
N ALA A 111 12.25 7.03 8.81
CA ALA A 111 12.19 6.09 9.91
C ALA A 111 12.47 6.78 11.26
N GLU A 112 13.58 7.52 11.37
CA GLU A 112 13.94 8.28 12.58
C GLU A 112 12.84 9.28 12.98
N LEU A 113 12.25 9.98 12.01
CA LEU A 113 11.15 10.90 12.27
C LEU A 113 9.88 10.17 12.76
N LYS A 114 9.57 9.00 12.20
CA LYS A 114 8.45 8.16 12.67
C LYS A 114 8.70 7.60 14.06
N GLU A 115 9.94 7.21 14.38
CA GLU A 115 10.32 6.77 15.73
C GLU A 115 10.14 7.90 16.74
N LEU A 116 10.59 9.11 16.41
CA LEU A 116 10.38 10.29 17.27
C LEU A 116 8.88 10.62 17.42
N GLN A 117 8.10 10.51 16.35
CA GLN A 117 6.64 10.69 16.38
C GLN A 117 5.99 9.65 17.30
N ALA A 118 6.37 8.37 17.19
CA ALA A 118 5.86 7.30 18.02
C ALA A 118 6.19 7.53 19.49
N PHE A 119 7.45 7.87 19.80
CA PHE A 119 7.89 8.21 21.15
C PHE A 119 7.08 9.37 21.75
N LEU A 120 6.91 10.47 21.02
CA LEU A 120 6.15 11.62 21.50
C LEU A 120 4.66 11.29 21.67
N SER A 121 4.10 10.45 20.80
CA SER A 121 2.70 10.02 20.91
C SER A 121 2.46 9.13 22.14
N PHE A 122 3.38 8.20 22.42
CA PHE A 122 3.34 7.37 23.62
C PHE A 122 3.50 8.23 24.87
N ARG A 123 4.51 9.10 24.88
CA ARG A 123 4.73 10.03 25.99
C ARG A 123 3.51 10.91 26.25
N ARG A 124 2.88 11.42 25.20
CA ARG A 124 1.62 12.19 25.33
C ARG A 124 0.51 11.35 25.94
N MET A 125 0.40 10.09 25.53
CA MET A 125 -0.61 9.18 26.06
C MET A 125 -0.40 8.93 27.55
N ASP A 126 0.83 8.61 27.97
CA ASP A 126 1.18 8.40 29.38
C ASP A 126 0.84 9.62 30.27
N GLU A 127 1.01 10.85 29.75
CA GLU A 127 0.69 12.08 30.50
C GLU A 127 -0.82 12.41 30.53
N VAL A 128 -1.63 11.83 29.63
CA VAL A 128 -3.08 12.08 29.53
C VAL A 128 -3.90 10.97 30.17
N THR A 129 -3.42 9.73 30.12
CA THR A 129 -4.11 8.60 30.75
C THR A 129 -3.85 8.63 32.23
N GLU A 130 -4.91 8.67 33.03
CA GLU A 130 -4.82 8.49 34.48
C GLU A 130 -5.24 7.05 34.85
N SER A 131 -4.28 6.25 35.28
CA SER A 131 -4.43 4.91 35.82
C SER A 131 -4.09 4.88 37.31
N ALA A 132 -4.71 3.97 38.05
CA ALA A 132 -4.43 3.79 39.48
C ALA A 132 -2.96 3.41 39.77
N CYS A 133 -2.24 2.87 38.78
CA CYS A 133 -0.82 2.55 38.87
C CYS A 133 0.09 3.78 38.73
N ASP A 134 -0.39 4.88 38.14
CA ASP A 134 0.46 6.02 37.78
C ASP A 134 0.94 6.81 39.00
N ILE A 135 0.13 6.83 40.07
CA ILE A 135 0.52 7.42 41.35
C ILE A 135 1.75 6.70 41.95
N TYR A 136 1.82 5.38 41.79
CA TYR A 136 2.95 4.58 42.26
C TYR A 136 4.19 4.76 41.36
N ILE A 137 3.98 4.83 40.05
CA ILE A 137 5.05 5.02 39.07
C ILE A 137 5.66 6.42 39.22
N ALA A 138 4.85 7.47 39.30
CA ALA A 138 5.31 8.85 39.47
C ALA A 138 6.07 9.06 40.79
N GLY A 139 5.72 8.32 41.85
CA GLY A 139 6.43 8.36 43.13
C GLY A 139 7.78 7.64 43.13
N LEU A 140 8.02 6.73 42.18
CA LEU A 140 9.26 5.97 42.02
C LEU A 140 10.13 6.47 40.85
N GLU A 141 9.55 7.24 39.93
CA GLU A 141 10.23 7.75 38.76
C GLU A 141 11.22 8.86 39.13
N ASN A 142 12.50 8.67 38.81
CA ASN A 142 13.52 9.69 39.00
C ASN A 142 13.71 10.47 37.68
N ARG A 143 12.74 11.35 37.37
CA ARG A 143 12.72 12.12 36.12
C ARG A 143 13.63 13.36 36.22
N PRO A 144 14.52 13.61 35.24
CA PRO A 144 15.29 14.85 35.17
C PRO A 144 14.39 16.10 35.20
N ALA A 145 14.82 17.13 35.94
CA ALA A 145 14.01 18.33 36.19
C ALA A 145 13.60 19.12 34.93
N HIS A 146 14.32 18.95 33.82
CA HIS A 146 13.97 19.56 32.53
C HIS A 146 12.88 18.77 31.80
N LEU A 147 12.79 17.44 31.98
CA LEU A 147 11.75 16.60 31.39
C LEU A 147 10.43 16.70 32.14
N SER A 148 10.49 16.88 33.46
CA SER A 148 9.29 17.07 34.32
C SER A 148 8.56 18.39 34.06
N LYS A 149 9.23 19.39 33.47
CA LYS A 149 8.62 20.69 33.13
C LYS A 149 7.94 20.73 31.77
N ILE A 150 8.08 19.68 30.96
CA ILE A 150 7.49 19.63 29.62
C ILE A 150 5.98 19.41 29.79
N SER A 151 5.18 20.34 29.26
CA SER A 151 3.72 20.23 29.31
C SER A 151 3.18 19.43 28.12
N VAL A 152 1.97 18.87 28.26
CA VAL A 152 1.26 18.17 27.17
C VAL A 152 1.12 19.07 25.94
N SER A 153 0.85 20.37 26.15
CA SER A 153 0.76 21.35 25.05
C SER A 153 2.06 21.51 24.27
N GLN A 154 3.23 21.38 24.91
CA GLN A 154 4.52 21.43 24.22
C GLN A 154 4.75 20.16 23.39
N ILE A 155 4.33 19.00 23.91
CA ILE A 155 4.39 17.73 23.17
C ILE A 155 3.48 17.79 21.94
N ASP A 156 2.28 18.35 22.07
CA ASP A 156 1.36 18.58 20.94
C ASP A 156 1.97 19.50 19.87
N GLU A 157 2.62 20.60 20.28
CA GLU A 157 3.31 21.49 19.34
C GLU A 157 4.47 20.79 18.62
N GLN A 158 5.23 19.95 19.34
CA GLN A 158 6.31 19.16 18.76
C GLN A 158 5.79 18.13 17.76
N LEU A 159 4.71 17.41 18.11
CA LEU A 159 4.04 16.47 17.22
C LEU A 159 3.51 17.17 15.95
N GLN A 160 2.92 18.37 16.10
CA GLN A 160 2.45 19.14 14.96
C GLN A 160 3.59 19.48 13.99
N LYS A 161 4.70 20.04 14.49
CA LYS A 161 5.87 20.35 13.65
C LYS A 161 6.44 19.12 12.97
N LEU A 162 6.48 18.00 13.67
CA LEU A 162 6.97 16.73 13.12
C LEU A 162 6.06 16.24 11.99
N ASN A 163 4.74 16.32 12.17
CA ASN A 163 3.76 16.01 11.14
C ASN A 163 3.88 16.92 9.91
N GLU A 164 4.13 18.22 10.12
CA GLU A 164 4.37 19.17 9.03
C GLU A 164 5.63 18.80 8.22
N ILE A 165 6.73 18.45 8.90
CA ILE A 165 7.97 18.01 8.25
C ILE A 165 7.74 16.70 7.48
N LEU A 166 7.06 15.71 8.09
CA LEU A 166 6.72 14.46 7.43
C LEU A 166 5.80 14.66 6.23
N ALA A 167 4.84 15.59 6.31
CA ALA A 167 3.99 15.95 5.18
C ALA A 167 4.80 16.56 4.04
N LEU A 168 5.78 17.42 4.35
CA LEU A 168 6.67 18.01 3.35
C LEU A 168 7.59 16.98 2.68
N LEU A 169 8.04 15.95 3.43
CA LEU A 169 8.88 14.85 2.91
C LEU A 169 8.07 13.78 2.16
N ASN A 170 6.77 13.69 2.41
CA ASN A 170 5.86 12.76 1.74
C ASN A 170 5.01 13.43 0.64
N ASP A 171 5.33 14.68 0.29
CA ASP A 171 4.70 15.38 -0.83
C ASP A 171 4.97 14.61 -2.14
N PRO A 172 3.93 14.11 -2.82
CA PRO A 172 4.11 13.27 -4.01
C PRO A 172 4.90 13.99 -5.10
N GLN A 173 4.71 15.31 -5.26
CA GLN A 173 5.43 16.08 -6.27
C GLN A 173 6.94 16.09 -6.00
N LYS A 174 7.34 16.26 -4.74
CA LYS A 174 8.76 16.24 -4.36
C LYS A 174 9.35 14.85 -4.47
N ILE A 175 8.61 13.81 -4.09
CA ILE A 175 9.07 12.42 -4.26
C ILE A 175 9.34 12.15 -5.75
N HIS A 176 8.44 12.52 -6.64
CA HIS A 176 8.66 12.38 -8.09
C HIS A 176 9.87 13.19 -8.55
N LEU A 177 10.03 14.43 -8.10
CA LEU A 177 11.19 15.27 -8.45
C LEU A 177 12.52 14.69 -7.97
N PHE A 178 12.56 14.13 -6.76
CA PHE A 178 13.74 13.43 -6.25
C PHE A 178 14.04 12.20 -7.10
N LYS A 179 13.03 11.38 -7.41
CA LYS A 179 13.19 10.19 -8.24
C LYS A 179 13.65 10.51 -9.66
N ILE A 180 13.10 11.55 -10.29
CA ILE A 180 13.54 12.03 -11.62
C ILE A 180 15.01 12.45 -11.61
N ARG A 181 15.48 13.02 -10.49
CA ARG A 181 16.85 13.50 -10.35
C ARG A 181 17.83 12.37 -9.99
N SER A 182 17.38 11.37 -9.24
CA SER A 182 18.18 10.23 -8.81
C SER A 182 18.22 9.09 -9.84
N SER A 183 17.16 8.92 -10.62
CA SER A 183 17.03 7.88 -11.65
C SER A 183 16.41 8.46 -12.95
N PRO A 184 17.11 8.39 -14.09
CA PRO A 184 16.55 8.79 -15.39
C PRO A 184 15.45 7.83 -15.88
N HIS A 185 15.58 6.53 -15.59
CA HIS A 185 14.59 5.50 -15.96
C HIS A 185 13.24 5.66 -15.28
N TYR A 186 13.18 6.34 -14.13
CA TYR A 186 11.93 6.57 -13.43
C TYR A 186 10.86 7.26 -14.30
N ILE A 187 11.27 8.12 -15.23
CA ILE A 187 10.33 8.77 -16.16
C ILE A 187 9.72 7.74 -17.11
N GLU A 188 10.52 6.81 -17.63
CA GLU A 188 10.08 5.78 -18.57
C GLU A 188 9.12 4.81 -17.89
N SER A 189 9.47 4.31 -16.70
CA SER A 189 8.58 3.46 -15.90
C SER A 189 7.30 4.19 -15.51
N LEU A 190 7.36 5.50 -15.24
CA LEU A 190 6.18 6.30 -14.92
C LEU A 190 5.26 6.43 -16.14
N VAL A 191 5.83 6.62 -17.34
CA VAL A 191 5.06 6.66 -18.60
C VAL A 191 4.41 5.30 -18.85
N GLU A 192 5.15 4.21 -18.70
CA GLU A 192 4.61 2.86 -18.88
C GLU A 192 3.45 2.58 -17.89
N SER A 193 3.62 2.91 -16.61
CA SER A 193 2.56 2.75 -15.60
C SER A 193 1.31 3.57 -15.94
N LEU A 194 1.47 4.77 -16.50
CA LEU A 194 0.36 5.61 -16.95
C LEU A 194 -0.36 5.00 -18.16
N GLU A 195 0.39 4.45 -19.12
CA GLU A 195 -0.19 3.75 -20.27
C GLU A 195 -0.95 2.49 -19.84
N GLN A 196 -0.40 1.71 -18.91
CA GLN A 196 -1.07 0.56 -18.31
C GLN A 196 -2.37 0.99 -17.61
N LYS A 197 -2.35 2.03 -16.77
CA LYS A 197 -3.55 2.56 -16.09
C LYS A 197 -4.61 3.04 -17.07
N LYS A 198 -4.20 3.72 -18.16
CA LYS A 198 -5.10 4.14 -19.23
C LYS A 198 -5.75 2.93 -19.92
N SER A 199 -4.99 1.88 -20.21
CA SER A 199 -5.52 0.65 -20.81
C SER A 199 -6.54 -0.05 -19.89
N LEU A 200 -6.32 -0.01 -18.57
CA LEU A 200 -7.25 -0.56 -17.58
C LEU A 200 -8.53 0.26 -17.51
N GLU A 201 -8.44 1.59 -17.57
CA GLU A 201 -9.61 2.47 -17.62
C GLU A 201 -10.55 2.10 -18.79
N GLU A 202 -9.99 1.87 -19.97
CA GLU A 202 -10.76 1.45 -21.14
C GLU A 202 -11.47 0.10 -20.89
N LYS A 203 -10.77 -0.88 -20.32
CA LYS A 203 -11.36 -2.18 -19.96
C LYS A 203 -12.47 -2.04 -18.92
N TYR A 204 -12.28 -1.23 -17.88
CA TYR A 204 -13.30 -0.99 -16.86
C TYR A 204 -14.54 -0.29 -17.42
N ASN A 205 -14.36 0.64 -18.35
CA ASN A 205 -15.47 1.29 -19.04
C ASN A 205 -16.26 0.30 -19.90
N GLN A 206 -15.58 -0.60 -20.63
CA GLN A 206 -16.26 -1.68 -21.37
C GLN A 206 -17.02 -2.63 -20.44
N MET A 207 -16.40 -3.07 -19.34
CA MET A 207 -17.03 -3.94 -18.34
C MET A 207 -18.27 -3.28 -17.73
N LYS A 208 -18.19 -1.98 -17.41
CA LYS A 208 -19.33 -1.21 -16.90
C LYS A 208 -20.50 -1.23 -17.89
N ASN A 209 -20.24 -1.02 -19.19
CA ASN A 209 -21.28 -1.02 -20.21
C ASN A 209 -21.93 -2.41 -20.35
N LEU A 210 -21.13 -3.48 -20.38
CA LEU A 210 -21.62 -4.86 -20.42
C LEU A 210 -22.46 -5.21 -19.19
N MET A 211 -22.07 -4.73 -18.00
CA MET A 211 -22.86 -4.95 -16.78
C MET A 211 -24.21 -4.23 -16.82
N VAL A 212 -24.26 -3.02 -17.38
CA VAL A 212 -25.53 -2.29 -17.57
C VAL A 212 -26.44 -3.01 -18.57
N GLU A 213 -25.89 -3.50 -19.69
CA GLU A 213 -26.64 -4.27 -20.69
C GLU A 213 -27.20 -5.56 -20.09
N ARG A 214 -26.33 -6.34 -19.43
CA ARG A 214 -26.74 -7.58 -18.74
C ARG A 214 -27.79 -7.33 -17.67
N SER A 215 -27.67 -6.25 -16.91
CA SER A 215 -28.68 -5.85 -15.93
C SER A 215 -30.04 -5.57 -16.58
N ASN A 216 -30.04 -4.87 -17.72
CA ASN A 216 -31.26 -4.58 -18.46
C ASN A 216 -31.90 -5.86 -19.03
N ASP A 217 -31.11 -6.81 -19.52
CA ASP A 217 -31.64 -8.05 -20.06
C ASP A 217 -32.23 -8.95 -18.98
N LEU A 218 -31.53 -9.12 -17.85
CA LEU A 218 -32.08 -9.82 -16.69
C LEU A 218 -33.38 -9.16 -16.20
N ARG A 219 -33.47 -7.82 -16.26
CA ARG A 219 -34.69 -7.10 -15.89
C ARG A 219 -35.84 -7.41 -16.87
N LYS A 220 -35.59 -7.46 -18.18
CA LYS A 220 -36.59 -7.86 -19.19
C LYS A 220 -37.05 -9.30 -18.95
N GLU A 221 -36.12 -10.22 -18.71
CA GLU A 221 -36.43 -11.63 -18.43
C GLU A 221 -37.25 -11.78 -17.14
N THR A 222 -36.90 -11.04 -16.09
CA THR A 222 -37.65 -11.03 -14.82
C THR A 222 -39.08 -10.54 -15.04
N VAL A 223 -39.28 -9.45 -15.79
CA VAL A 223 -40.62 -8.95 -16.12
C VAL A 223 -41.41 -9.97 -16.96
N ALA A 224 -40.77 -10.62 -17.95
CA ALA A 224 -41.41 -11.64 -18.78
C ALA A 224 -41.81 -12.87 -17.95
N ALA A 225 -40.92 -13.35 -17.07
CA ALA A 225 -41.19 -14.45 -16.15
C ALA A 225 -42.32 -14.11 -15.18
N GLN A 226 -42.32 -12.89 -14.62
CA GLN A 226 -43.37 -12.42 -13.72
C GLN A 226 -44.73 -12.32 -14.42
N ASN A 227 -44.77 -11.89 -15.69
CA ASN A 227 -46.00 -11.87 -16.48
C ASN A 227 -46.54 -13.30 -16.74
N LYS A 228 -45.66 -14.25 -17.09
CA LYS A 228 -46.05 -15.66 -17.24
C LYS A 228 -46.58 -16.23 -15.93
N LEU A 229 -45.92 -15.92 -14.81
CA LEU A 229 -46.36 -16.35 -13.47
C LEU A 229 -47.76 -15.82 -13.14
N LYS A 230 -48.04 -14.54 -13.43
CA LYS A 230 -49.38 -13.94 -13.26
C LYS A 230 -50.44 -14.66 -14.10
N GLN A 231 -50.14 -14.95 -15.36
CA GLN A 231 -51.07 -15.68 -16.24
C GLN A 231 -51.37 -17.07 -15.69
N VAL A 232 -50.34 -17.83 -15.29
CA VAL A 232 -50.53 -19.16 -14.69
C VAL A 232 -51.35 -19.08 -13.42
N ALA A 233 -51.06 -18.13 -12.52
CA ALA A 233 -51.83 -17.93 -11.28
C ALA A 233 -53.32 -17.62 -11.56
N GLU A 234 -53.62 -16.79 -12.56
CA GLU A 234 -54.99 -16.49 -12.95
C GLU A 234 -55.72 -17.72 -13.52
N GLN A 235 -55.06 -18.48 -14.40
CA GLN A 235 -55.62 -19.73 -14.93
C GLN A 235 -55.85 -20.76 -13.82
N THR A 236 -54.94 -20.87 -12.84
CA THR A 236 -55.11 -21.76 -11.68
C THR A 236 -56.27 -21.32 -10.79
N ARG A 237 -56.50 -20.01 -10.56
CA ARG A 237 -57.68 -19.51 -9.84
C ARG A 237 -58.99 -19.83 -10.57
N ILE A 238 -59.01 -19.71 -11.90
CA ILE A 238 -60.18 -20.05 -12.71
C ILE A 238 -60.46 -21.56 -12.60
N LEU A 239 -59.43 -22.38 -12.77
CA LEU A 239 -59.54 -23.83 -12.69
C LEU A 239 -59.99 -24.30 -11.30
N GLN A 240 -59.47 -23.68 -10.23
CA GLN A 240 -59.90 -23.93 -8.85
C GLN A 240 -61.41 -23.72 -8.71
N LYS A 241 -61.94 -22.56 -9.16
CA LYS A 241 -63.38 -22.26 -9.13
C LYS A 241 -64.20 -23.23 -9.98
N GLN A 242 -63.70 -23.65 -11.13
CA GLN A 242 -64.37 -24.64 -11.98
C GLN A 242 -64.48 -25.99 -11.29
N ILE A 243 -63.41 -26.47 -10.67
CA ILE A 243 -63.40 -27.74 -9.93
C ILE A 243 -64.31 -27.66 -8.70
N GLU A 244 -64.27 -26.56 -7.93
CA GLU A 244 -65.19 -26.33 -6.80
C GLU A 244 -66.66 -26.41 -7.23
N ASN A 245 -67.00 -25.81 -8.36
CA ASN A 245 -68.35 -25.87 -8.94
C ASN A 245 -68.74 -27.28 -9.40
N GLU A 246 -67.83 -28.03 -10.04
CA GLU A 246 -68.12 -29.40 -10.45
C GLU A 246 -68.32 -30.35 -9.26
N ILE A 247 -67.50 -30.21 -8.22
CA ILE A 247 -67.67 -30.98 -6.99
C ILE A 247 -69.00 -30.60 -6.32
N SER A 248 -69.32 -29.31 -6.21
CA SER A 248 -70.59 -28.85 -5.66
C SER A 248 -71.81 -29.44 -6.37
N LYS A 249 -71.78 -29.54 -7.72
CA LYS A 249 -72.83 -30.20 -8.51
C LYS A 249 -72.96 -31.70 -8.19
N LYS A 250 -71.83 -32.41 -8.00
CA LYS A 250 -71.86 -33.83 -7.62
C LYS A 250 -72.40 -34.07 -6.21
N TYR A 251 -72.34 -33.07 -5.33
CA TYR A 251 -72.82 -33.13 -3.94
C TYR A 251 -74.02 -32.21 -3.68
N ASN A 252 -75.05 -32.31 -4.54
CA ASN A 252 -76.38 -31.69 -4.34
C ASN A 252 -76.35 -30.17 -4.02
N GLY A 253 -75.40 -29.43 -4.59
CA GLY A 253 -75.32 -27.96 -4.46
C GLY A 253 -74.74 -27.47 -3.12
N ARG A 254 -74.08 -28.33 -2.34
CA ARG A 254 -73.37 -27.89 -1.13
C ARG A 254 -72.12 -27.07 -1.53
N PRO A 255 -71.83 -25.92 -0.89
CA PRO A 255 -70.65 -25.13 -1.23
C PRO A 255 -69.36 -25.88 -0.86
N VAL A 256 -68.37 -25.87 -1.76
CA VAL A 256 -67.06 -26.53 -1.62
C VAL A 256 -65.97 -25.52 -1.95
N ASN A 257 -64.99 -25.37 -1.05
CA ASN A 257 -63.81 -24.53 -1.24
C ASN A 257 -62.56 -25.40 -1.12
N ILE A 258 -61.67 -25.35 -2.12
CA ILE A 258 -60.40 -26.09 -2.11
C ILE A 258 -59.39 -25.25 -1.32
N MET A 259 -58.92 -25.79 -0.20
CA MET A 259 -57.93 -25.17 0.68
C MET A 259 -56.66 -26.03 0.73
N GLY A 260 -55.50 -25.41 0.93
CA GLY A 260 -54.22 -26.12 1.14
C GLY A 260 -53.08 -25.54 0.29
N GLY A 261 -52.20 -26.42 -0.23
CA GLY A 261 -50.98 -26.00 -0.94
C GLY A 261 -51.23 -25.13 -2.19
N ILE A 262 -52.39 -25.26 -2.83
CA ILE A 262 -52.77 -24.46 -4.00
C ILE A 262 -53.12 -23.02 -3.57
N SER A 263 -53.85 -22.85 -2.46
CA SER A 263 -54.12 -21.51 -1.88
C SER A 263 -52.82 -20.85 -1.41
N ALA A 264 -51.94 -21.60 -0.73
CA ALA A 264 -50.65 -21.07 -0.29
C ALA A 264 -49.75 -20.61 -1.45
N ALA A 265 -49.73 -21.35 -2.57
CA ALA A 265 -48.97 -20.97 -3.77
C ALA A 265 -49.57 -19.74 -4.49
N LEU A 266 -50.90 -19.59 -4.46
CA LEU A 266 -51.63 -18.45 -5.04
C LEU A 266 -51.60 -17.17 -4.21
N ASP A 267 -51.29 -17.28 -2.92
CA ASP A 267 -51.10 -16.15 -1.98
C ASP A 267 -49.65 -15.62 -1.99
N MET A 268 -48.69 -16.46 -2.41
CA MET A 268 -47.26 -16.10 -2.56
C MET A 268 -46.90 -15.50 -3.94
N THR A 269 -47.86 -15.43 -4.88
CA THR A 269 -47.68 -14.94 -6.26
C THR A 269 -48.39 -13.61 -6.51
#